data_AF-A0A9D1H3L0-F1
#
_entry.id   AF-A0A9D1H3L0-F1
#
_cell.length_a   1.000
_cell.length_b   1.000
_cell.length_c   1.000
_cell.angle_alpha   90.00
_cell.angle_beta   90.00
_cell.angle_gamma   90.00
#
_symmetry.space_group_name_H-M   'P 1'
#
loop_
_entity.id
_entity.type
_entity.pdbx_description
1 polymer ?
#
loop_
_entity_poly.entity_id
_entity_poly.type
_entity_poly.pdbx_seq_one_letter_code
_entity_poly.pdbx_strand_id
1 'polypeptide(L)'
;MPKLENDYEKDEINRLLLQSLQEAHEKKPDDIMTRIYLRKFNGLKTTFAREVDAMIEEELEPYCESTENPDYLEFEDHTDELRAEYENNSIDCIKLPDGRTVSICNNFVRSRFVIHDGKVFERNSGPLKCDRRTKKAKKMTAIPNYPYKKLYKTFDAFAETERYMDYSEEFGGYGYLYNPNAFWDWYQIGGRWPNLFLVEDSCEECTEGEYSRACQGHKPISPQGYKWVCAARKRDIAWQTMQDWKIKTESERYELYKKIFETGEIPDGCVCKITEKGVVDFTSFLYVKDESLEEYLTRRGFLSQYEYPNIAYAFLKDGEYYSQDQCIRNQTTGEEKAEWHKIIDGYIRAIPDDTVIVGVDCHI
;
A
#
# COMPACT_ATOMS: atom_id res chain seq x y z
N MET A 1 0.41 16.08 -21.00
CA MET A 1 1.33 17.15 -20.59
C MET A 1 2.09 17.73 -21.80
N PRO A 2 1.99 19.04 -22.08
CA PRO A 2 2.77 19.70 -23.13
C PRO A 2 4.27 19.68 -22.80
N LYS A 3 5.11 20.18 -23.72
CA LYS A 3 6.53 20.43 -23.41
C LYS A 3 6.62 21.59 -22.41
N LEU A 4 7.35 21.39 -21.32
CA LEU A 4 7.48 22.37 -20.26
C LEU A 4 8.66 23.32 -20.50
N GLU A 5 8.52 24.57 -20.08
CA GLU A 5 9.64 25.49 -19.90
C GLU A 5 10.24 25.26 -18.51
N ASN A 6 11.56 25.08 -18.44
CA ASN A 6 12.23 24.74 -17.18
C ASN A 6 12.25 25.94 -16.23
N ASP A 7 11.71 25.75 -15.03
CA ASP A 7 11.80 26.67 -13.90
C ASP A 7 13.08 26.35 -13.10
N TYR A 8 14.22 26.77 -13.66
CA TYR A 8 15.54 26.54 -13.08
C TYR A 8 15.72 27.19 -11.70
N GLU A 9 14.99 28.28 -11.41
CA GLU A 9 15.02 28.93 -10.10
C GLU A 9 14.42 28.03 -9.02
N LYS A 10 13.23 27.47 -9.26
CA LYS A 10 12.64 26.51 -8.32
C LYS A 10 13.40 25.19 -8.24
N ASP A 11 13.98 24.73 -9.35
CA ASP A 11 14.83 23.55 -9.37
C ASP A 11 16.03 23.75 -8.42
N GLU A 12 16.66 24.92 -8.46
CA GLU A 12 17.78 25.27 -7.58
C GLU A 12 17.34 25.41 -6.12
N ILE A 13 16.18 26.03 -5.84
CA ILE A 13 15.62 26.11 -4.48
C ILE A 13 15.39 24.72 -3.89
N ASN A 14 14.75 23.81 -4.65
CA ASN A 14 14.51 22.43 -4.20
C ASN A 14 15.81 21.66 -3.99
N ARG A 15 16.82 21.90 -4.84
CA ARG A 15 18.15 21.31 -4.69
C ARG A 15 18.82 21.76 -3.38
N LEU A 16 18.76 23.05 -3.04
CA LEU A 16 19.30 23.59 -1.80
C LEU A 16 18.54 23.08 -0.56
N LEU A 17 17.21 22.97 -0.65
CA LEU A 17 16.39 22.39 0.41
C LEU A 17 16.76 20.92 0.66
N LEU A 18 16.94 20.14 -0.40
CA LEU A 18 17.38 18.75 -0.30
C LEU A 18 18.74 18.62 0.38
N GLN A 19 19.69 19.50 0.06
CA GLN A 19 20.99 19.53 0.72
C GLN A 19 20.85 19.82 2.22
N SER A 20 20.02 20.80 2.58
CA SER A 20 19.74 21.12 3.99
C SER A 20 19.08 19.96 4.74
N LEU A 21 18.13 19.28 4.11
CA LEU A 21 17.48 18.09 4.65
C LEU A 21 18.45 16.91 4.81
N GLN A 22 19.40 16.74 3.89
CA GLN A 22 20.45 15.72 3.98
C GLN A 22 21.35 15.98 5.19
N GLU A 23 21.83 17.21 5.36
CA GLU A 23 22.62 17.62 6.52
C GLU A 23 21.85 17.44 7.85
N ALA A 24 20.54 17.73 7.85
CA ALA A 24 19.68 17.50 9.01
C ALA A 24 19.54 16.00 9.32
N HIS A 25 19.39 15.17 8.29
CA HIS A 25 19.28 13.72 8.42
C HIS A 25 20.57 13.08 8.92
N GLU A 26 21.73 13.55 8.45
CA GLU A 26 23.04 13.11 8.95
C GLU A 26 23.20 13.40 10.45
N LYS A 27 22.69 14.56 10.92
CA LYS A 27 22.72 14.93 12.34
C LYS A 27 21.73 14.14 13.18
N LYS A 28 20.56 13.78 12.62
CA LYS A 28 19.49 13.03 13.30
C LYS A 28 18.87 11.98 12.37
N PRO A 29 19.51 10.81 12.20
CA PRO A 29 19.03 9.79 11.27
C PRO A 29 17.66 9.21 11.63
N ASP A 30 17.32 9.21 12.91
CA ASP A 30 16.06 8.67 13.42
C ASP A 30 14.88 9.64 13.30
N ASP A 31 15.10 10.88 12.86
CA ASP A 31 14.02 11.85 12.69
C ASP A 31 13.13 11.46 11.49
N ILE A 32 11.91 11.01 11.81
CA ILE A 32 10.94 10.50 10.83
C ILE A 32 10.52 11.62 9.87
N MET A 33 10.33 12.84 10.36
CA MET A 33 9.88 13.96 9.53
C MET A 33 10.92 14.34 8.49
N THR A 34 12.19 14.50 8.87
CA THR A 34 13.28 14.75 7.92
C THR A 34 13.36 13.66 6.85
N ARG A 35 13.16 12.39 7.22
CA ARG A 35 13.15 11.27 6.26
C ARG A 35 11.99 11.34 5.28
N ILE A 36 10.80 11.73 5.72
CA ILE A 36 9.61 11.90 4.87
C ILE A 36 9.87 13.03 3.87
N TYR A 37 10.31 14.20 4.35
CA TYR A 37 10.59 15.33 3.47
C TYR A 37 11.72 15.03 2.47
N LEU A 38 12.77 14.33 2.89
CA LEU A 38 13.84 13.90 1.98
C LEU A 38 13.31 13.07 0.80
N ARG A 39 12.37 12.14 1.06
CA ARG A 39 11.80 11.31 0.00
C ARG A 39 10.97 12.15 -0.96
N LYS A 40 10.02 12.93 -0.42
CA LYS A 40 9.14 13.79 -1.23
C LYS A 40 9.94 14.75 -2.09
N PHE A 41 10.86 15.53 -1.49
CA PHE A 41 11.64 16.49 -2.25
C PHE A 41 12.62 15.85 -3.24
N ASN A 42 13.08 14.62 -2.99
CA ASN A 42 13.90 13.90 -3.97
C ASN A 42 13.09 13.54 -5.22
N GLY A 43 11.78 13.34 -5.07
CA GLY A 43 10.84 13.19 -6.19
C GLY A 43 10.45 14.50 -6.88
N LEU A 44 10.80 15.67 -6.34
CA LEU A 44 10.36 17.00 -6.83
C LEU A 44 11.52 17.90 -7.34
N LYS A 45 12.65 17.29 -7.68
CA LYS A 45 13.90 18.00 -8.03
C LYS A 45 13.81 18.86 -9.28
N THR A 46 12.98 18.48 -10.24
CA THR A 46 12.90 19.12 -11.56
C THR A 46 11.50 19.68 -11.80
N THR A 47 11.42 20.63 -12.73
CA THR A 47 10.14 21.19 -13.19
C THR A 47 9.21 20.08 -13.70
N PHE A 48 9.73 19.17 -14.51
CA PHE A 48 8.99 17.99 -14.97
C PHE A 48 8.43 17.17 -13.81
N ALA A 49 9.24 16.90 -12.79
CA ALA A 49 8.81 16.07 -11.68
C ALA A 49 7.71 16.72 -10.82
N ARG A 50 7.78 18.04 -10.62
CA ARG A 50 6.72 18.80 -9.92
C ARG A 50 5.42 18.83 -10.71
N GLU A 51 5.49 19.01 -12.03
CA GLU A 51 4.30 18.98 -12.87
C GLU A 51 3.65 17.61 -12.85
N VAL A 52 4.44 16.54 -12.96
CA VAL A 52 3.94 15.16 -12.84
C VAL A 52 3.28 14.94 -11.47
N ASP A 53 3.88 15.41 -10.37
CA ASP A 53 3.30 15.29 -9.03
C ASP A 53 1.92 15.96 -8.94
N ALA A 54 1.80 17.19 -9.43
CA ALA A 54 0.55 17.94 -9.43
C ALA A 54 -0.54 17.30 -10.33
N MET A 55 -0.16 16.82 -11.51
CA MET A 55 -1.11 16.12 -12.40
C MET A 55 -1.60 14.81 -11.78
N ILE A 56 -0.73 14.06 -11.10
CA ILE A 56 -1.11 12.81 -10.45
C ILE A 56 -2.02 13.06 -9.25
N GLU A 57 -1.80 14.14 -8.50
CA GLU A 57 -2.71 14.57 -7.42
C GLU A 57 -4.13 14.79 -7.96
N GLU A 58 -4.27 15.53 -9.07
CA GLU A 58 -5.56 15.79 -9.70
C GLU A 58 -6.25 14.51 -10.22
N GLU A 59 -5.51 13.64 -10.90
CA GLU A 59 -6.04 12.38 -11.47
C GLU A 59 -6.44 11.36 -10.38
N LEU A 60 -5.78 11.39 -9.21
CA LEU A 60 -6.03 10.45 -8.12
C LEU A 60 -7.03 10.95 -7.08
N GLU A 61 -7.31 12.25 -7.01
CA GLU A 61 -8.25 12.83 -6.05
C GLU A 61 -9.62 12.13 -6.01
N PRO A 62 -10.26 11.74 -7.13
CA PRO A 62 -11.52 11.01 -7.11
C PRO A 62 -11.48 9.67 -6.36
N TYR A 63 -10.28 9.16 -6.09
CA TYR A 63 -10.03 7.84 -5.49
C TYR A 63 -9.39 7.93 -4.10
N CYS A 64 -9.22 9.14 -3.57
CA CYS A 64 -8.68 9.40 -2.24
C CYS A 64 -9.72 9.04 -1.16
N GLU A 65 -9.36 8.17 -0.22
CA GLU A 65 -10.21 7.82 0.94
C GLU A 65 -10.51 9.04 1.81
N SER A 66 -9.55 9.97 1.91
CA SER A 66 -9.62 11.16 2.75
C SER A 66 -9.87 12.46 1.95
N THR A 67 -10.47 12.37 0.75
CA THR A 67 -10.84 13.57 -0.01
C THR A 67 -11.82 14.43 0.80
N GLU A 68 -11.62 15.75 0.74
CA GLU A 68 -12.59 16.73 1.27
C GLU A 68 -13.52 17.26 0.15
N ASN A 69 -13.36 16.78 -1.09
CA ASN A 69 -14.19 17.21 -2.20
C ASN A 69 -15.59 16.55 -2.12
N PRO A 70 -16.66 17.34 -1.90
CA PRO A 70 -18.01 16.79 -1.77
C PRO A 70 -18.52 16.11 -3.04
N ASP A 71 -17.95 16.40 -4.22
CA ASP A 71 -18.35 15.75 -5.48
C ASP A 71 -18.02 14.25 -5.51
N TYR A 72 -17.13 13.79 -4.63
CA TYR A 72 -16.70 12.39 -4.53
C TYR A 72 -17.18 11.69 -3.26
N LEU A 73 -17.98 12.36 -2.43
CA LEU A 73 -18.41 11.84 -1.14
C LEU A 73 -19.88 11.44 -1.16
N GLU A 74 -20.17 10.29 -0.56
CA GLU A 74 -21.52 9.82 -0.27
C GLU A 74 -21.72 9.72 1.23
N PHE A 75 -22.92 10.07 1.70
CA PHE A 75 -23.30 9.90 3.10
C PHE A 75 -23.85 8.50 3.33
N GLU A 76 -23.17 7.71 4.16
CA GLU A 76 -23.65 6.41 4.62
C GLU A 76 -24.52 6.59 5.87
N ASP A 77 -25.84 6.57 5.69
CA ASP A 77 -26.80 6.73 6.79
C ASP A 77 -27.04 5.39 7.51
N HIS A 78 -26.65 5.32 8.78
CA HIS A 78 -26.87 4.16 9.65
C HIS A 78 -27.99 4.40 10.68
N THR A 79 -28.79 5.46 10.56
CA THR A 79 -29.81 5.84 11.56
C THR A 79 -30.78 4.71 11.86
N ASP A 80 -31.32 4.06 10.84
CA ASP A 80 -32.31 2.98 11.01
C ASP A 80 -31.67 1.71 11.56
N GLU A 81 -30.44 1.38 11.16
CA GLU A 81 -29.68 0.24 11.67
C GLU A 81 -29.37 0.42 13.17
N LEU A 82 -28.87 1.60 13.53
CA LEU A 82 -28.61 1.97 14.92
C LEU A 82 -29.90 1.98 15.74
N ARG A 83 -31.02 2.45 15.17
CA ARG A 83 -32.31 2.45 15.86
C ARG A 83 -32.77 1.02 16.11
N ALA A 84 -32.77 0.18 15.10
CA ALA A 84 -33.13 -1.23 15.24
C ALA A 84 -32.25 -1.93 16.30
N GLU A 85 -30.94 -1.64 16.31
CA GLU A 85 -30.02 -2.16 17.32
C GLU A 85 -30.35 -1.64 18.73
N TYR A 86 -30.52 -0.33 18.91
CA TYR A 86 -30.90 0.27 20.20
C TYR A 86 -32.17 -0.37 20.76
N GLU A 87 -33.14 -0.64 19.88
CA GLU A 87 -34.45 -1.15 20.27
C GLU A 87 -34.47 -2.63 20.63
N ASN A 88 -33.68 -3.44 19.94
CA ASN A 88 -33.82 -4.90 19.96
C ASN A 88 -32.60 -5.63 20.53
N ASN A 89 -31.43 -5.02 20.55
CA ASN A 89 -30.20 -5.67 20.96
C ASN A 89 -29.83 -5.39 22.42
N SER A 90 -28.81 -6.10 22.86
CA SER A 90 -28.29 -6.05 24.22
C SER A 90 -26.78 -6.27 24.21
N ILE A 91 -26.12 -5.88 25.29
CA ILE A 91 -24.69 -6.09 25.45
C ILE A 91 -24.36 -6.54 26.86
N ASP A 92 -23.29 -7.31 26.99
CA ASP A 92 -22.72 -7.61 28.28
C ASP A 92 -22.22 -6.34 28.96
N CYS A 93 -22.50 -6.22 30.25
CA CYS A 93 -22.10 -5.09 31.05
C CYS A 93 -21.37 -5.53 32.30
N ILE A 94 -20.62 -4.60 32.89
CA ILE A 94 -20.05 -4.72 34.21
C ILE A 94 -20.70 -3.70 35.13
N LYS A 95 -21.25 -4.17 36.24
CA LYS A 95 -21.62 -3.31 37.36
C LYS A 95 -20.39 -3.04 38.20
N LEU A 96 -20.00 -1.78 38.25
CA LEU A 96 -18.88 -1.27 39.04
C LEU A 96 -19.24 -1.21 40.53
N PRO A 97 -18.24 -1.16 41.44
CA PRO A 97 -18.50 -1.10 42.88
C PRO A 97 -19.25 0.16 43.34
N ASP A 98 -19.22 1.23 42.54
CA ASP A 98 -19.97 2.46 42.77
C ASP A 98 -21.44 2.39 42.29
N GLY A 99 -21.86 1.24 41.75
CA GLY A 99 -23.21 0.97 41.29
C GLY A 99 -23.46 1.29 39.82
N ARG A 100 -22.53 1.94 39.12
CA ARG A 100 -22.66 2.23 37.68
C ARG A 100 -22.61 0.94 36.86
N THR A 101 -23.46 0.85 35.83
CA THR A 101 -23.43 -0.23 34.84
C THR A 101 -22.75 0.29 33.59
N VAL A 102 -21.73 -0.41 33.11
CA VAL A 102 -20.89 0.04 31.99
C VAL A 102 -20.78 -1.09 30.97
N SER A 103 -20.99 -0.77 29.69
CA SER A 103 -20.80 -1.70 28.56
C SER A 103 -19.37 -2.25 28.52
N ILE A 104 -19.21 -3.50 28.07
CA ILE A 104 -17.89 -4.07 27.81
C ILE A 104 -17.11 -3.34 26.70
N CYS A 105 -17.80 -2.63 25.81
CA CYS A 105 -17.18 -1.83 24.75
C CYS A 105 -16.62 -0.49 25.25
N ASN A 106 -17.01 -0.04 26.45
CA ASN A 106 -16.45 1.18 27.02
C ASN A 106 -14.93 1.05 27.17
N ASN A 107 -14.17 2.05 26.74
CA ASN A 107 -12.71 1.99 26.70
C ASN A 107 -12.06 1.64 28.05
N PHE A 108 -12.62 2.13 29.18
CA PHE A 108 -12.14 1.79 30.52
C PHE A 108 -12.31 0.30 30.83
N VAL A 109 -13.43 -0.29 30.41
CA VAL A 109 -13.70 -1.73 30.59
C VAL A 109 -12.86 -2.54 29.61
N ARG A 110 -12.95 -2.25 28.30
CA ARG A 110 -12.26 -2.97 27.22
C ARG A 110 -10.77 -3.12 27.48
N SER A 111 -10.10 -2.06 27.94
CA SER A 111 -8.65 -2.04 28.19
C SER A 111 -8.22 -2.79 29.45
N ARG A 112 -9.12 -3.02 30.42
CA ARG A 112 -8.74 -3.49 31.76
C ARG A 112 -9.46 -4.73 32.25
N PHE A 113 -10.66 -5.00 31.79
CA PHE A 113 -11.49 -6.07 32.29
C PHE A 113 -12.04 -6.94 31.16
N VAL A 114 -12.42 -8.15 31.51
CA VAL A 114 -13.04 -9.13 30.63
C VAL A 114 -13.97 -10.02 31.45
N ILE A 115 -15.00 -10.56 30.81
CA ILE A 115 -15.93 -11.50 31.44
C ILE A 115 -15.59 -12.91 30.96
N HIS A 116 -15.33 -13.82 31.89
CA HIS A 116 -15.21 -15.27 31.63
C HIS A 116 -16.18 -15.99 32.55
N ASP A 117 -17.00 -16.89 32.00
CA ASP A 117 -18.00 -17.69 32.74
C ASP A 117 -18.85 -16.85 33.72
N GLY A 118 -19.35 -15.70 33.24
CA GLY A 118 -20.18 -14.78 34.03
C GLY A 118 -19.44 -14.10 35.20
N LYS A 119 -18.10 -14.07 35.19
CA LYS A 119 -17.28 -13.42 36.21
C LYS A 119 -16.32 -12.42 35.58
N VAL A 120 -16.09 -11.32 36.28
CA VAL A 120 -15.15 -10.29 35.85
C VAL A 120 -13.71 -10.67 36.23
N PHE A 121 -12.79 -10.50 35.29
CA PHE A 121 -11.35 -10.65 35.42
C PHE A 121 -10.67 -9.35 35.01
N GLU A 122 -9.51 -9.05 35.59
CA GLU A 122 -8.64 -7.96 35.17
C GLU A 122 -7.61 -8.51 34.16
N ARG A 123 -7.50 -7.86 33.01
CA ARG A 123 -6.62 -8.25 31.92
C ARG A 123 -5.15 -8.08 32.29
N ASN A 124 -4.29 -8.90 31.71
CA ASN A 124 -2.83 -8.74 31.78
C ASN A 124 -2.28 -8.53 33.21
N SER A 125 -2.87 -9.21 34.20
CA SER A 125 -2.59 -8.94 35.61
C SER A 125 -1.48 -9.85 36.16
N GLY A 126 -0.51 -9.23 36.85
CA GLY A 126 0.59 -9.94 37.50
C GLY A 126 1.75 -10.28 36.57
N PRO A 127 2.79 -10.99 37.05
CA PRO A 127 4.05 -11.18 36.31
C PRO A 127 3.89 -11.90 34.98
N LEU A 128 2.94 -12.83 34.89
CA LEU A 128 2.66 -13.63 33.69
C LEU A 128 1.72 -12.95 32.69
N LYS A 129 1.23 -11.72 33.00
CA LYS A 129 0.30 -10.96 32.17
C LYS A 129 -0.91 -11.78 31.68
N CYS A 130 -1.53 -12.55 32.57
CA CYS A 130 -2.75 -13.29 32.27
C CYS A 130 -3.99 -12.65 32.91
N ASP A 131 -5.17 -12.98 32.37
CA ASP A 131 -6.44 -12.55 32.95
C ASP A 131 -6.60 -13.14 34.35
N ARG A 132 -6.79 -12.28 35.35
CA ARG A 132 -6.84 -12.70 36.74
C ARG A 132 -8.04 -12.13 37.47
N ARG A 133 -8.65 -12.97 38.31
CA ARG A 133 -9.72 -12.57 39.21
C ARG A 133 -9.17 -11.83 40.44
N THR A 134 -8.74 -10.59 40.23
CA THR A 134 -8.14 -9.72 41.26
C THR A 134 -9.17 -9.30 42.32
N LYS A 135 -8.71 -8.76 43.46
CA LYS A 135 -9.60 -8.22 44.50
C LYS A 135 -10.55 -7.13 43.95
N LYS A 136 -10.10 -6.35 42.96
CA LYS A 136 -10.90 -5.33 42.29
C LYS A 136 -11.97 -5.98 41.41
N ALA A 137 -11.58 -6.92 40.55
CA ALA A 137 -12.52 -7.63 39.68
C ALA A 137 -13.58 -8.43 40.46
N LYS A 138 -13.25 -8.98 41.64
CA LYS A 138 -14.21 -9.67 42.53
C LYS A 138 -15.32 -8.76 43.08
N LYS A 139 -15.11 -7.44 43.12
CA LYS A 139 -16.12 -6.46 43.57
C LYS A 139 -17.06 -6.01 42.45
N MET A 140 -16.81 -6.46 41.22
CA MET A 140 -17.62 -6.15 40.05
C MET A 140 -18.52 -7.33 39.70
N THR A 141 -19.66 -7.03 39.10
CA THR A 141 -20.65 -8.05 38.70
C THR A 141 -20.80 -8.01 37.19
N ALA A 142 -20.65 -9.16 36.54
CA ALA A 142 -21.00 -9.30 35.13
C ALA A 142 -22.53 -9.35 35.00
N ILE A 143 -23.06 -8.59 34.05
CA ILE A 143 -24.47 -8.56 33.71
C ILE A 143 -24.57 -8.92 32.23
N PRO A 144 -24.84 -10.19 31.90
CA PRO A 144 -24.92 -10.61 30.51
C PRO A 144 -26.20 -10.08 29.84
N ASN A 145 -26.13 -9.85 28.53
CA ASN A 145 -27.28 -9.48 27.67
C ASN A 145 -28.12 -8.32 28.25
N TYR A 146 -27.48 -7.24 28.70
CA TYR A 146 -28.17 -6.08 29.23
C TYR A 146 -28.73 -5.20 28.09
N PRO A 147 -30.05 -5.00 27.99
CA PRO A 147 -30.65 -4.29 26.85
C PRO A 147 -30.14 -2.85 26.70
N TYR A 148 -29.87 -2.41 25.45
CA TYR A 148 -29.36 -1.07 25.19
C TYR A 148 -30.32 0.04 25.67
N LYS A 149 -31.63 -0.12 25.45
CA LYS A 149 -32.69 0.74 26.01
C LYS A 149 -32.64 0.94 27.53
N LYS A 150 -32.04 0.01 28.29
CA LYS A 150 -31.86 0.14 29.75
C LYS A 150 -30.53 0.77 30.13
N LEU A 151 -29.53 0.69 29.25
CA LEU A 151 -28.19 1.26 29.47
C LEU A 151 -28.14 2.73 29.07
N TYR A 152 -28.76 3.08 27.95
CA TYR A 152 -28.80 4.40 27.36
C TYR A 152 -30.23 4.95 27.38
N LYS A 153 -30.40 6.13 27.99
CA LYS A 153 -31.71 6.76 28.19
C LYS A 153 -32.36 7.22 26.88
N THR A 154 -31.54 7.60 25.91
CA THR A 154 -31.96 8.09 24.60
C THR A 154 -31.22 7.31 23.51
N PHE A 155 -31.81 7.30 22.32
CA PHE A 155 -31.20 6.75 21.12
C PHE A 155 -29.88 7.46 20.80
N ASP A 156 -29.87 8.79 20.88
CA ASP A 156 -28.72 9.65 20.59
C ASP A 156 -27.52 9.30 21.49
N ALA A 157 -27.78 9.13 22.79
CA ALA A 157 -26.74 8.74 23.74
C ALA A 157 -26.19 7.33 23.42
N PHE A 158 -27.00 6.42 22.89
CA PHE A 158 -26.51 5.12 22.44
C PHE A 158 -25.62 5.27 21.19
N ALA A 159 -26.10 5.97 20.16
CA ALA A 159 -25.37 6.15 18.91
C ALA A 159 -23.99 6.81 19.13
N GLU A 160 -23.96 7.92 19.88
CA GLU A 160 -22.74 8.70 20.07
C GLU A 160 -21.74 8.05 21.04
N THR A 161 -22.22 7.37 22.10
CA THR A 161 -21.31 6.88 23.16
C THR A 161 -20.98 5.39 23.08
N GLU A 162 -21.90 4.57 22.57
CA GLU A 162 -21.67 3.12 22.41
C GLU A 162 -21.14 2.79 21.02
N ARG A 163 -21.62 3.50 19.99
CA ARG A 163 -21.26 3.27 18.59
C ARG A 163 -20.30 4.32 18.03
N TYR A 164 -20.04 5.41 18.75
CA TYR A 164 -19.14 6.49 18.33
C TYR A 164 -19.52 7.06 16.96
N MET A 165 -20.82 7.19 16.73
CA MET A 165 -21.37 7.73 15.49
C MET A 165 -21.99 9.10 15.78
N ASP A 166 -21.53 10.10 15.04
CA ASP A 166 -22.00 11.48 15.17
C ASP A 166 -23.25 11.71 14.30
N TYR A 167 -24.12 12.62 14.75
CA TYR A 167 -25.27 13.05 13.99
C TYR A 167 -24.85 14.14 12.99
N SER A 168 -25.14 13.94 11.71
CA SER A 168 -24.99 14.98 10.69
C SER A 168 -26.27 15.82 10.61
N GLU A 169 -26.17 17.10 10.96
CA GLU A 169 -27.26 18.06 10.75
C GLU A 169 -27.56 18.28 9.27
N GLU A 170 -26.53 18.20 8.41
CA GLU A 170 -26.65 18.39 6.96
C GLU A 170 -27.47 17.28 6.29
N PHE A 171 -27.20 16.03 6.66
CA PHE A 171 -27.87 14.86 6.08
C PHE A 171 -29.08 14.38 6.90
N GLY A 172 -29.25 14.89 8.13
CA GLY A 172 -30.39 14.57 8.98
C GLY A 172 -30.36 13.15 9.57
N GLY A 173 -29.16 12.59 9.81
CA GLY A 173 -28.98 11.21 10.25
C GLY A 173 -27.64 10.96 10.94
N TYR A 174 -27.52 9.79 11.59
CA TYR A 174 -26.27 9.25 12.13
C TYR A 174 -25.52 8.49 11.05
N GLY A 175 -24.29 8.90 10.75
CA GLY A 175 -23.52 8.33 9.66
C GLY A 175 -22.20 9.05 9.45
N TYR A 176 -21.54 8.76 8.33
CA TYR A 176 -20.32 9.45 7.91
C TYR A 176 -20.28 9.63 6.40
N LEU A 177 -19.50 10.61 5.96
CA LEU A 177 -19.14 10.76 4.56
C LEU A 177 -17.98 9.80 4.24
N TYR A 178 -18.07 9.13 3.10
CA TYR A 178 -16.99 8.29 2.58
C TYR A 178 -16.92 8.42 1.06
N ASN A 179 -15.76 8.13 0.49
CA ASN A 179 -15.60 8.06 -0.95
C ASN A 179 -15.84 6.61 -1.41
N PRO A 180 -16.91 6.32 -2.16
CA PRO A 180 -17.23 4.95 -2.60
C PRO A 180 -16.24 4.39 -3.63
N ASN A 181 -15.48 5.26 -4.29
CA ASN A 181 -14.47 4.87 -5.26
C ASN A 181 -13.08 4.74 -4.62
N ALA A 182 -12.92 5.02 -3.32
CA ALA A 182 -11.62 5.06 -2.69
C ALA A 182 -10.85 3.74 -2.82
N PHE A 183 -9.62 3.83 -3.32
CA PHE A 183 -8.66 2.72 -3.30
C PHE A 183 -7.30 3.15 -2.77
N TRP A 184 -7.19 4.37 -2.21
CA TRP A 184 -5.96 4.79 -1.56
C TRP A 184 -6.15 5.74 -0.37
N ASP A 185 -5.32 5.58 0.66
CA ASP A 185 -5.22 6.46 1.84
C ASP A 185 -4.01 7.40 1.75
N TRP A 186 -2.94 6.98 1.07
CA TRP A 186 -1.85 7.81 0.55
C TRP A 186 -1.18 7.17 -0.68
N TYR A 187 -0.38 7.94 -1.41
CA TYR A 187 0.39 7.42 -2.56
C TYR A 187 1.81 7.98 -2.63
N GLN A 188 2.67 7.33 -3.41
CA GLN A 188 3.97 7.84 -3.81
C GLN A 188 4.20 7.61 -5.31
N ILE A 189 4.83 8.55 -6.00
CA ILE A 189 5.35 8.28 -7.35
C ILE A 189 6.58 7.38 -7.21
N GLY A 190 6.57 6.19 -7.80
CA GLY A 190 7.59 5.17 -7.60
C GLY A 190 7.39 4.33 -6.35
N GLY A 191 7.58 4.90 -5.16
CA GLY A 191 7.35 4.23 -3.87
C GLY A 191 8.12 2.91 -3.73
N ARG A 192 7.40 1.79 -3.56
CA ARG A 192 7.93 0.40 -3.52
C ARG A 192 8.49 -0.06 -4.87
N TRP A 193 8.16 0.65 -5.95
CA TRP A 193 8.53 0.36 -7.33
C TRP A 193 9.28 1.55 -7.99
N PRO A 194 10.43 2.00 -7.46
CA PRO A 194 11.07 3.24 -7.91
C PRO A 194 11.87 3.14 -9.24
N ASN A 195 11.86 1.98 -9.91
CA ASN A 195 12.69 1.69 -11.08
C ASN A 195 11.85 1.04 -12.20
N LEU A 196 10.76 1.70 -12.60
CA LEU A 196 9.76 1.15 -13.51
C LEU A 196 10.09 1.37 -14.98
N PHE A 197 10.81 2.41 -15.33
CA PHE A 197 11.14 2.70 -16.72
C PHE A 197 12.63 2.98 -16.87
N LEU A 198 13.18 2.61 -18.03
CA LEU A 198 14.56 2.88 -18.38
C LEU A 198 14.59 3.95 -19.46
N VAL A 199 15.39 4.99 -19.27
CA VAL A 199 15.58 6.09 -20.24
C VAL A 199 17.06 6.36 -20.42
N GLU A 200 17.44 7.01 -21.53
CA GLU A 200 18.82 7.51 -21.69
C GLU A 200 19.20 8.48 -20.56
N ASP A 201 20.47 8.51 -20.17
CA ASP A 201 20.96 9.39 -19.11
C ASP A 201 20.70 10.88 -19.40
N SER A 202 20.72 11.23 -20.69
CA SER A 202 20.44 12.56 -21.24
C SER A 202 18.97 12.98 -21.17
N CYS A 203 18.03 12.08 -20.86
CA CYS A 203 16.61 12.40 -20.82
C CYS A 203 16.29 13.40 -19.69
N GLU A 204 15.77 14.56 -20.05
CA GLU A 204 15.41 15.64 -19.11
C GLU A 204 13.95 15.55 -18.63
N GLU A 205 13.03 15.10 -19.50
CA GLU A 205 11.60 14.94 -19.21
C GLU A 205 11.33 13.57 -18.53
N CYS A 206 11.97 13.36 -17.39
CA CYS A 206 11.78 12.17 -16.55
C CYS A 206 11.93 12.48 -15.06
N THR A 207 11.47 11.57 -14.19
CA THR A 207 11.69 11.65 -12.74
C THR A 207 11.98 10.28 -12.12
N GLU A 208 12.95 10.22 -11.21
CA GLU A 208 13.24 9.05 -10.37
C GLU A 208 12.11 8.77 -9.37
N GLY A 209 11.25 9.75 -9.08
CA GLY A 209 10.21 9.65 -8.07
C GLY A 209 10.75 9.50 -6.65
N GLU A 210 9.92 8.93 -5.79
CA GLU A 210 10.18 8.65 -4.39
C GLU A 210 10.56 7.18 -4.17
N TYR A 211 11.37 6.94 -3.15
CA TYR A 211 11.71 5.59 -2.71
C TYR A 211 11.01 5.30 -1.39
N SER A 212 10.25 4.22 -1.33
CA SER A 212 9.65 3.74 -0.09
C SER A 212 10.74 3.39 0.93
N ARG A 213 10.34 3.26 2.21
CA ARG A 213 11.26 2.82 3.27
C ARG A 213 11.92 1.47 2.95
N ALA A 214 11.21 0.57 2.28
CA ALA A 214 11.66 -0.80 2.03
C ALA A 214 12.82 -0.88 1.03
N CYS A 215 12.90 0.07 0.09
CA CYS A 215 13.93 0.14 -0.94
C CYS A 215 14.88 1.33 -0.76
N GLN A 216 14.83 2.01 0.39
CA GLN A 216 15.67 3.18 0.68
C GLN A 216 17.15 2.77 0.67
N GLY A 217 17.91 3.29 -0.29
CA GLY A 217 19.33 2.97 -0.49
C GLY A 217 19.63 1.88 -1.51
N HIS A 218 18.60 1.20 -2.04
CA HIS A 218 18.76 0.25 -3.14
C HIS A 218 18.66 0.98 -4.48
N LYS A 219 19.81 1.28 -5.09
CA LYS A 219 19.88 1.76 -6.47
C LYS A 219 20.28 0.58 -7.37
N PRO A 220 19.35 0.00 -8.16
CA PRO A 220 19.73 -1.05 -9.07
C PRO A 220 20.72 -0.51 -10.09
N ILE A 221 21.63 -1.39 -10.51
CA ILE A 221 22.55 -1.09 -11.60
C ILE A 221 21.69 -0.92 -12.87
N SER A 222 21.95 0.15 -13.61
CA SER A 222 21.38 0.37 -14.94
C SER A 222 22.39 -0.02 -16.04
N PRO A 223 21.90 -0.36 -17.24
CA PRO A 223 22.75 -0.44 -18.43
C PRO A 223 23.55 0.85 -18.64
N GLN A 224 24.76 0.73 -19.20
CA GLN A 224 25.59 1.90 -19.48
C GLN A 224 24.88 2.88 -20.44
N GLY A 225 24.81 4.16 -20.05
CA GLY A 225 24.14 5.22 -20.81
C GLY A 225 22.66 5.38 -20.48
N TYR A 226 22.14 4.63 -19.51
CA TYR A 226 20.75 4.65 -19.12
C TYR A 226 20.59 4.82 -17.60
N LYS A 227 19.43 5.33 -17.20
CA LYS A 227 18.98 5.48 -15.81
C LYS A 227 17.57 4.96 -15.60
N TRP A 228 17.30 4.49 -14.40
CA TRP A 228 15.97 4.07 -13.96
C TRP A 228 15.14 5.26 -13.48
N VAL A 229 13.87 5.30 -13.88
CA VAL A 229 12.92 6.37 -13.57
C VAL A 229 11.52 5.80 -13.28
N CYS A 230 10.66 6.63 -12.70
CA CYS A 230 9.26 6.32 -12.41
C CYS A 230 8.29 7.01 -13.35
N ALA A 231 8.71 8.09 -14.02
CA ALA A 231 7.95 8.68 -15.09
C ALA A 231 8.83 9.17 -16.23
N ALA A 232 8.32 9.03 -17.45
CA ALA A 232 8.90 9.55 -18.68
C ALA A 232 7.82 9.57 -19.78
N ARG A 233 8.07 10.28 -20.89
CA ARG A 233 7.22 10.11 -22.08
C ARG A 233 7.40 8.73 -22.67
N LYS A 234 6.32 8.14 -23.18
CA LYS A 234 6.32 6.81 -23.79
C LYS A 234 7.43 6.63 -24.83
N ARG A 235 7.65 7.65 -25.69
CA ARG A 235 8.70 7.64 -26.73
C ARG A 235 10.13 7.56 -26.20
N ASP A 236 10.36 8.04 -24.99
CA ASP A 236 11.71 8.15 -24.40
C ASP A 236 12.05 6.90 -23.58
N ILE A 237 11.09 6.00 -23.34
CA ILE A 237 11.29 4.76 -22.62
C ILE A 237 11.95 3.72 -23.53
N ALA A 238 13.11 3.23 -23.11
CA ALA A 238 13.92 2.25 -23.82
C ALA A 238 13.41 0.81 -23.57
N TRP A 239 12.22 0.49 -24.09
CA TRP A 239 11.53 -0.78 -23.86
C TRP A 239 12.38 -2.02 -24.19
N GLN A 240 13.04 -2.02 -25.36
CA GLN A 240 13.89 -3.13 -25.77
C GLN A 240 15.11 -3.28 -24.86
N THR A 241 15.80 -2.19 -24.55
CA THR A 241 16.97 -2.19 -23.64
C THR A 241 16.58 -2.69 -22.25
N MET A 242 15.39 -2.31 -21.77
CA MET A 242 14.85 -2.80 -20.51
C MET A 242 14.59 -4.32 -20.55
N GLN A 243 14.03 -4.83 -21.65
CA GLN A 243 13.81 -6.26 -21.84
C GLN A 243 15.13 -7.04 -21.91
N ASP A 244 16.10 -6.56 -22.69
CA ASP A 244 17.42 -7.17 -22.82
C ASP A 244 18.15 -7.20 -21.48
N TRP A 245 18.06 -6.11 -20.70
CA TRP A 245 18.66 -6.03 -19.37
C TRP A 245 18.03 -7.02 -18.39
N LYS A 246 16.69 -7.17 -18.42
CA LYS A 246 15.98 -8.15 -17.62
C LYS A 246 16.39 -9.58 -17.96
N ILE A 247 16.45 -9.92 -19.25
CA ILE A 247 16.92 -11.24 -19.70
C ILE A 247 18.36 -11.49 -19.23
N LYS A 248 19.24 -10.49 -19.39
CA LYS A 248 20.64 -10.59 -18.97
C LYS A 248 20.76 -10.83 -17.46
N THR A 249 20.15 -9.97 -16.65
CA THR A 249 20.22 -10.05 -15.18
C THR A 249 19.59 -11.34 -14.65
N GLU A 250 18.48 -11.79 -15.24
CA GLU A 250 17.86 -13.06 -14.86
C GLU A 250 18.72 -14.27 -15.30
N SER A 251 19.41 -14.20 -16.44
CA SER A 251 20.38 -15.23 -16.85
C SER A 251 21.58 -15.32 -15.89
N GLU A 252 22.06 -14.19 -15.38
CA GLU A 252 23.11 -14.17 -14.35
C GLU A 252 22.62 -14.81 -13.04
N ARG A 253 21.34 -14.60 -12.68
CA ARG A 253 20.70 -15.25 -11.52
C ARG A 253 20.53 -16.75 -11.70
N TYR A 254 20.18 -17.20 -12.91
CA TYR A 254 20.15 -18.62 -13.26
C TYR A 254 21.50 -19.28 -12.98
N GLU A 255 22.60 -18.72 -13.51
CA GLU A 255 23.94 -19.28 -13.30
C GLU A 255 24.32 -19.29 -11.80
N LEU A 256 23.93 -18.25 -11.05
CA LEU A 256 24.12 -18.22 -9.60
C LEU A 256 23.37 -19.37 -8.90
N TYR A 257 22.08 -19.54 -9.16
CA TYR A 257 21.28 -20.56 -8.49
C TYR A 257 21.64 -21.99 -8.92
N LYS A 258 22.02 -22.17 -10.19
CA LYS A 258 22.58 -23.42 -10.69
C LYS A 258 23.87 -23.77 -9.96
N LYS A 259 24.79 -22.82 -9.80
CA LYS A 259 26.02 -23.01 -9.02
C LYS A 259 25.72 -23.37 -7.57
N ILE A 260 24.79 -22.66 -6.91
CA ILE A 260 24.36 -22.97 -5.53
C ILE A 260 23.86 -24.42 -5.42
N PHE A 261 23.08 -24.87 -6.40
CA PHE A 261 22.57 -26.24 -6.43
C PHE A 261 23.69 -27.28 -6.59
N GLU A 262 24.65 -27.02 -7.47
CA GLU A 262 25.76 -27.92 -7.78
C GLU A 262 26.78 -28.03 -6.63
N THR A 263 27.09 -26.91 -5.96
CA THR A 263 28.13 -26.87 -4.92
C THR A 263 27.58 -27.10 -3.51
N GLY A 264 26.30 -26.81 -3.27
CA GLY A 264 25.74 -26.78 -1.92
C GLY A 264 26.09 -25.53 -1.12
N GLU A 265 26.83 -24.58 -1.70
CA GLU A 265 27.30 -23.36 -1.04
C GLU A 265 26.34 -22.21 -1.32
N ILE A 266 25.76 -21.62 -0.26
CA ILE A 266 24.85 -20.48 -0.35
C ILE A 266 25.67 -19.22 -0.02
N PRO A 267 25.85 -18.27 -0.96
CA PRO A 267 26.55 -17.02 -0.71
C PRO A 267 25.88 -16.18 0.38
N ASP A 268 26.69 -15.42 1.13
CA ASP A 268 26.21 -14.48 2.14
C ASP A 268 25.18 -13.51 1.53
N GLY A 269 24.05 -13.35 2.24
CA GLY A 269 22.94 -12.51 1.80
C GLY A 269 21.93 -13.19 0.87
N CYS A 270 22.19 -14.41 0.40
CA CYS A 270 21.21 -15.18 -0.36
C CYS A 270 20.24 -15.91 0.58
N VAL A 271 18.94 -15.63 0.44
CA VAL A 271 17.88 -16.32 1.18
C VAL A 271 17.29 -17.39 0.26
N CYS A 272 17.75 -18.63 0.41
CA CYS A 272 17.23 -19.76 -0.34
C CYS A 272 17.48 -21.09 0.40
N LYS A 273 16.77 -22.14 -0.01
CA LYS A 273 16.96 -23.51 0.47
C LYS A 273 17.23 -24.44 -0.71
N ILE A 274 18.21 -25.32 -0.54
CA ILE A 274 18.50 -26.39 -1.50
C ILE A 274 17.62 -27.60 -1.16
N THR A 275 16.99 -28.17 -2.18
CA THR A 275 16.15 -29.38 -2.10
C THR A 275 16.59 -30.38 -3.16
N GLU A 276 16.09 -31.62 -3.13
CA GLU A 276 16.39 -32.60 -4.18
C GLU A 276 15.94 -32.16 -5.58
N LYS A 277 14.96 -31.25 -5.67
CA LYS A 277 14.35 -30.78 -6.92
C LYS A 277 14.93 -29.47 -7.43
N GLY A 278 15.77 -28.78 -6.66
CA GLY A 278 16.31 -27.47 -7.03
C GLY A 278 16.48 -26.52 -5.84
N VAL A 279 16.66 -25.24 -6.16
CA VAL A 279 16.77 -24.14 -5.20
C VAL A 279 15.43 -23.44 -5.06
N VAL A 280 14.97 -23.25 -3.83
CA VAL A 280 13.67 -22.62 -3.52
C VAL A 280 13.83 -21.42 -2.60
N ASP A 281 12.97 -20.44 -2.78
CA ASP A 281 12.75 -19.35 -1.83
C ASP A 281 11.25 -19.28 -1.49
N PHE A 282 10.93 -19.27 -0.20
CA PHE A 282 9.59 -19.48 0.35
C PHE A 282 8.82 -20.62 -0.34
N THR A 283 7.94 -20.28 -1.28
CA THR A 283 7.06 -21.21 -2.01
C THR A 283 7.42 -21.34 -3.50
N SER A 284 8.47 -20.68 -3.98
CA SER A 284 8.82 -20.58 -5.40
C SER A 284 10.19 -21.20 -5.74
N PHE A 285 10.27 -21.86 -6.90
CA PHE A 285 11.54 -22.40 -7.42
C PHE A 285 12.38 -21.28 -8.08
N LEU A 286 13.54 -21.00 -7.48
CA LEU A 286 14.57 -20.12 -8.00
C LEU A 286 15.41 -20.80 -9.09
N TYR A 287 15.56 -22.12 -9.01
CA TYR A 287 16.17 -22.99 -10.02
C TYR A 287 15.58 -24.40 -9.91
N VAL A 288 15.31 -25.06 -11.02
CA VAL A 288 14.86 -26.46 -11.07
C VAL A 288 16.00 -27.33 -11.59
N LYS A 289 16.20 -28.48 -10.93
CA LYS A 289 17.24 -29.44 -11.31
C LYS A 289 17.13 -29.81 -12.79
N ASP A 290 18.27 -29.76 -13.48
CA ASP A 290 18.45 -30.10 -14.90
C ASP A 290 17.68 -29.18 -15.87
N GLU A 291 17.08 -28.07 -15.42
CA GLU A 291 16.46 -27.10 -16.32
C GLU A 291 17.53 -26.33 -17.11
N SER A 292 17.29 -26.11 -18.39
CA SER A 292 18.09 -25.23 -19.23
C SER A 292 17.78 -23.76 -18.96
N LEU A 293 18.69 -22.86 -19.38
CA LEU A 293 18.46 -21.42 -19.29
C LEU A 293 17.19 -20.98 -20.03
N GLU A 294 16.89 -21.59 -21.18
CA GLU A 294 15.69 -21.28 -21.97
C GLU A 294 14.40 -21.72 -21.25
N GLU A 295 14.38 -22.92 -20.67
CA GLU A 295 13.26 -23.41 -19.87
C GLU A 295 13.04 -22.54 -18.63
N TYR A 296 14.13 -22.14 -17.97
CA TYR A 296 14.10 -21.22 -16.83
C TYR A 296 13.48 -19.87 -17.18
N LEU A 297 13.99 -19.21 -18.22
CA LEU A 297 13.51 -17.89 -18.65
C LEU A 297 12.05 -17.96 -19.13
N THR A 298 11.66 -19.05 -19.79
CA THR A 298 10.26 -19.30 -20.19
C THR A 298 9.35 -19.45 -18.98
N ARG A 299 9.72 -20.30 -18.02
CA ARG A 299 8.96 -20.55 -16.78
C ARG A 299 8.78 -19.29 -15.95
N ARG A 300 9.78 -18.40 -15.97
CA ARG A 300 9.79 -17.13 -15.25
C ARG A 300 9.14 -15.97 -16.03
N GLY A 301 8.70 -16.21 -17.27
CA GLY A 301 7.98 -15.24 -18.10
C GLY A 301 8.86 -14.23 -18.83
N PHE A 302 10.18 -14.43 -18.87
CA PHE A 302 11.14 -13.50 -19.51
C PHE A 302 11.26 -13.70 -21.03
N LEU A 303 10.90 -14.87 -21.56
CA LEU A 303 10.75 -15.09 -23.01
C LEU A 303 9.30 -14.87 -23.48
N SER A 304 8.53 -14.08 -22.72
CA SER A 304 7.16 -13.77 -23.11
C SER A 304 7.12 -12.90 -24.37
N GLN A 305 6.02 -13.02 -25.11
CA GLN A 305 5.74 -12.27 -26.34
C GLN A 305 5.28 -10.81 -26.08
N TYR A 306 5.39 -10.33 -24.84
CA TYR A 306 4.83 -9.04 -24.44
C TYR A 306 5.80 -7.91 -24.75
N GLU A 307 5.27 -6.79 -25.24
CA GLU A 307 6.06 -5.63 -25.66
C GLU A 307 6.60 -4.85 -24.45
N TYR A 308 5.86 -4.88 -23.33
CA TYR A 308 6.16 -4.08 -22.16
C TYR A 308 6.51 -4.98 -20.97
N PRO A 309 7.73 -4.89 -20.43
CA PRO A 309 8.23 -5.92 -19.53
C PRO A 309 7.80 -5.73 -18.07
N ASN A 310 7.21 -4.59 -17.71
CA ASN A 310 6.73 -4.32 -16.35
C ASN A 310 5.22 -4.45 -16.29
N ILE A 311 4.74 -5.22 -15.32
CA ILE A 311 3.33 -5.53 -15.13
C ILE A 311 2.85 -4.70 -13.97
N ALA A 312 2.13 -3.62 -14.26
CA ALA A 312 1.41 -2.90 -13.22
C ALA A 312 0.23 -3.76 -12.72
N TYR A 313 -0.16 -3.61 -11.46
CA TYR A 313 -1.37 -4.29 -10.95
C TYR A 313 -2.66 -3.65 -11.50
N ALA A 314 -2.61 -2.34 -11.73
CA ALA A 314 -3.71 -1.55 -12.24
C ALA A 314 -3.18 -0.39 -13.11
N PHE A 315 -4.06 0.21 -13.90
CA PHE A 315 -3.81 1.47 -14.60
C PHE A 315 -5.06 2.35 -14.59
N LEU A 316 -4.85 3.66 -14.67
CA LEU A 316 -5.89 4.64 -14.94
C LEU A 316 -5.92 4.98 -16.43
N LYS A 317 -7.12 5.06 -16.98
CA LYS A 317 -7.35 5.51 -18.35
C LYS A 317 -8.61 6.37 -18.37
N ASP A 318 -8.47 7.61 -18.84
CA ASP A 318 -9.59 8.55 -18.99
C ASP A 318 -10.43 8.70 -17.70
N GLY A 319 -9.75 8.74 -16.55
CA GLY A 319 -10.38 8.83 -15.22
C GLY A 319 -10.96 7.52 -14.70
N GLU A 320 -10.86 6.39 -15.41
CA GLU A 320 -11.36 5.09 -14.97
C GLU A 320 -10.25 4.14 -14.50
N TYR A 321 -10.50 3.42 -13.42
CA TYR A 321 -9.59 2.45 -12.80
C TYR A 321 -9.79 1.02 -13.33
N TYR A 322 -8.72 0.46 -13.90
CA TYR A 322 -8.66 -0.90 -14.40
C TYR A 322 -7.64 -1.70 -13.59
N SER A 323 -8.04 -2.82 -13.01
CA SER A 323 -7.16 -3.67 -12.22
C SER A 323 -7.18 -5.12 -12.66
N GLN A 324 -6.10 -5.83 -12.30
CA GLN A 324 -6.00 -7.27 -12.54
C GLN A 324 -7.17 -8.08 -11.95
N ASP A 325 -7.82 -7.59 -10.89
CA ASP A 325 -8.97 -8.25 -10.27
C ASP A 325 -10.19 -8.37 -11.20
N GLN A 326 -10.27 -7.53 -12.24
CA GLN A 326 -11.32 -7.57 -13.26
C GLN A 326 -11.13 -8.73 -14.25
N CYS A 327 -9.95 -9.37 -14.29
CA CYS A 327 -9.73 -10.54 -15.13
C CYS A 327 -10.48 -11.77 -14.57
N ILE A 328 -11.12 -12.55 -15.45
CA ILE A 328 -11.97 -13.69 -15.07
C ILE A 328 -11.21 -14.67 -14.17
N ARG A 329 -11.70 -14.84 -12.93
CA ARG A 329 -11.21 -15.83 -11.96
C ARG A 329 -11.54 -17.27 -12.36
N ASN A 330 -10.91 -17.79 -13.41
CA ASN A 330 -10.85 -19.23 -13.58
C ASN A 330 -9.78 -19.74 -12.62
N GLN A 331 -10.21 -20.46 -11.57
CA GLN A 331 -9.42 -20.93 -10.42
C GLN A 331 -8.30 -21.94 -10.75
N THR A 332 -7.78 -21.94 -11.99
CA THR A 332 -6.68 -22.81 -12.39
C THR A 332 -5.75 -22.08 -13.35
N THR A 333 -4.49 -21.94 -12.92
CA THR A 333 -3.29 -21.58 -13.71
C THR A 333 -3.17 -20.12 -14.17
N GLY A 334 -1.93 -19.65 -14.38
CA GLY A 334 -1.55 -18.26 -14.66
C GLY A 334 -2.09 -17.61 -15.94
N GLU A 335 -3.25 -18.05 -16.43
CA GLU A 335 -4.03 -17.47 -17.52
C GLU A 335 -4.48 -16.03 -17.18
N GLU A 336 -4.87 -15.77 -15.93
CA GLU A 336 -5.24 -14.42 -15.46
C GLU A 336 -4.10 -13.40 -15.66
N LYS A 337 -2.86 -13.79 -15.33
CA LYS A 337 -1.69 -12.94 -15.54
C LYS A 337 -1.44 -12.70 -17.02
N ALA A 338 -1.55 -13.73 -17.85
CA ALA A 338 -1.36 -13.59 -19.30
C ALA A 338 -2.42 -12.69 -19.94
N GLU A 339 -3.69 -12.82 -19.53
CA GLU A 339 -4.79 -11.97 -19.98
C GLU A 339 -4.54 -10.51 -19.58
N TRP A 340 -4.17 -10.27 -18.32
CA TRP A 340 -3.86 -8.93 -17.82
C TRP A 340 -2.69 -8.27 -18.55
N HIS A 341 -1.63 -9.02 -18.87
CA HIS A 341 -0.54 -8.50 -19.70
C HIS A 341 -1.02 -8.04 -21.08
N LYS A 342 -1.90 -8.81 -21.75
CA LYS A 342 -2.43 -8.41 -23.05
C LYS A 342 -3.21 -7.10 -22.96
N ILE A 343 -3.95 -6.90 -21.87
CA ILE A 343 -4.70 -5.66 -21.62
C ILE A 343 -3.73 -4.49 -21.44
N ILE A 344 -2.69 -4.65 -20.61
CA ILE A 344 -1.65 -3.64 -20.44
C ILE A 344 -0.93 -3.33 -21.76
N ASP A 345 -0.53 -4.36 -22.51
CA ASP A 345 0.11 -4.18 -23.81
C ASP A 345 -0.79 -3.44 -24.80
N GLY A 346 -2.07 -3.80 -24.84
CA GLY A 346 -3.08 -3.08 -25.62
C GLY A 346 -3.18 -1.62 -25.22
N TYR A 347 -3.21 -1.33 -23.92
CA TYR A 347 -3.29 0.02 -23.38
C TYR A 347 -2.05 0.85 -23.72
N ILE A 348 -0.85 0.38 -23.38
CA ILE A 348 0.39 1.13 -23.62
C ILE A 348 0.63 1.31 -25.14
N ARG A 349 0.26 0.33 -25.96
CA ARG A 349 0.34 0.47 -27.43
C ARG A 349 -0.59 1.58 -27.95
N ALA A 350 -1.80 1.68 -27.39
CA ALA A 350 -2.82 2.63 -27.84
C ALA A 350 -2.56 4.09 -27.42
N ILE A 351 -1.87 4.34 -26.31
CA ILE A 351 -1.59 5.72 -25.88
C ILE A 351 -0.58 6.41 -26.81
N PRO A 352 -0.73 7.74 -27.05
CA PRO A 352 0.23 8.49 -27.86
C PRO A 352 1.67 8.43 -27.33
N ASP A 353 2.63 8.54 -28.23
CA ASP A 353 4.07 8.52 -27.91
C ASP A 353 4.53 9.70 -27.03
N ASP A 354 3.82 10.82 -27.11
CA ASP A 354 4.05 12.01 -26.28
C ASP A 354 3.44 11.92 -24.87
N THR A 355 2.62 10.89 -24.60
CA THR A 355 2.00 10.67 -23.29
C THR A 355 3.06 10.35 -22.25
N VAL A 356 2.99 11.00 -21.08
CA VAL A 356 3.81 10.66 -19.92
C VAL A 356 3.20 9.44 -19.24
N ILE A 357 3.99 8.39 -19.04
CA ILE A 357 3.61 7.24 -18.24
C ILE A 357 4.22 7.41 -16.86
N VAL A 358 3.42 7.23 -15.81
CA VAL A 358 3.83 7.40 -14.41
C VAL A 358 3.54 6.13 -13.64
N GLY A 359 4.55 5.64 -12.93
CA GLY A 359 4.41 4.59 -11.94
C GLY A 359 4.02 5.16 -10.60
N VAL A 360 2.86 4.76 -10.07
CA VAL A 360 2.36 5.20 -8.77
C VAL A 360 2.19 4.02 -7.84
N ASP A 361 2.64 4.19 -6.61
CA ASP A 361 2.48 3.26 -5.51
C ASP A 361 1.37 3.74 -4.59
N CYS A 362 0.16 3.21 -4.78
CA CYS A 362 -0.99 3.50 -3.94
C CYS A 362 -1.02 2.59 -2.70
N HIS A 363 -1.37 3.15 -1.55
CA HIS A 363 -1.51 2.44 -0.28
C HIS A 363 -2.98 2.37 0.14
N ILE A 364 -3.35 1.25 0.77
CA ILE A 364 -4.66 0.95 1.37
C ILE A 364 -4.40 0.49 2.79
#